data_AF-A0A653HNV8-F1
#
_entry.id   AF-A0A653HNV8-F1
#
_cell.length_a   1.000
_cell.length_b   1.000
_cell.length_c   1.000
_cell.angle_alpha   90.00
_cell.angle_beta   90.00
_cell.angle_gamma   90.00
#
_symmetry.space_group_name_H-M   'P 1'
#
loop_
_entity.id
_entity.type
_entity.pdbx_description
1 polymer ?
#
loop_
_entity_poly.entity_id
_entity_poly.type
_entity_poly.pdbx_seq_one_letter_code
_entity_poly.pdbx_strand_id
1 'polypeptide(L)'
;MDKKAREYAQDAMTFIKNSGSPFLACKNLKEKLLSLGLVYLKEGEQWNLKKNEGYILSKENRNICSFYIGKNFNIETGSILISIGHIDTCVLKIAPNNNIIQSKINQINVECYGSGLWHTWFDRSLGLSGQVIYNKENKLVEKLIQINKPLIFLPSLAIHLQNKTRYDFNLKLNYETHLKPILSTILYDQLIKGKKKNCLKCPYMNKISNHCTYSADNNKHKIKSNDQETNTAMSHNLTQNLSKHTFNKDCHLEYNSNSSPLLYLLSKELNCDEKDIIDFELCLMDVHEPCISGIYEEFVEGARFDNLLGSFCVFEAYTQLIKNIKQKSNNNNNNNNNNNDN
;
A
#
# COMPACT_ATOMS: atom_id res chain seq x y z
N MET A 1 21.97 29.58 6.11
CA MET A 1 21.14 28.56 6.78
C MET A 1 20.14 27.97 5.79
N ASP A 2 19.56 28.81 4.94
CA ASP A 2 18.52 28.48 3.95
C ASP A 2 18.84 27.32 3.01
N LYS A 3 20.04 27.29 2.39
CA LYS A 3 20.44 26.17 1.51
C LYS A 3 20.41 24.82 2.24
N LYS A 4 20.95 24.77 3.46
CA LYS A 4 21.06 23.53 4.24
C LYS A 4 19.70 23.07 4.77
N ALA A 5 18.84 24.01 5.17
CA ALA A 5 17.46 23.71 5.53
C ALA A 5 16.71 23.09 4.34
N ARG A 6 16.93 23.64 3.13
CA ARG A 6 16.35 23.12 1.90
C ARG A 6 16.83 21.71 1.54
N GLU A 7 18.13 21.45 1.68
CA GLU A 7 18.71 20.11 1.47
C GLU A 7 18.07 19.07 2.42
N TYR A 8 17.95 19.40 3.72
CA TYR A 8 17.28 18.50 4.67
C TYR A 8 15.81 18.24 4.32
N ALA A 9 15.09 19.28 3.87
CA ALA A 9 13.71 19.13 3.44
C ALA A 9 13.60 18.19 2.21
N GLN A 10 14.49 18.33 1.23
CA GLN A 10 14.54 17.47 0.05
C GLN A 10 14.85 16.00 0.40
N ASP A 11 15.81 15.79 1.30
CA ASP A 11 16.14 14.44 1.79
C ASP A 11 14.98 13.82 2.57
N ALA A 12 14.30 14.61 3.41
CA ALA A 12 13.13 14.17 4.17
C ALA A 12 11.97 13.77 3.23
N MET A 13 11.67 14.59 2.22
CA MET A 13 10.64 14.27 1.22
C MET A 13 10.98 13.00 0.44
N THR A 14 12.25 12.81 0.06
CA THR A 14 12.72 11.59 -0.60
C THR A 14 12.52 10.36 0.30
N PHE A 15 12.86 10.48 1.59
CA PHE A 15 12.61 9.44 2.57
C PHE A 15 11.12 9.10 2.69
N ILE A 16 10.25 10.10 2.81
CA ILE A 16 8.79 9.93 2.98
C ILE A 16 8.15 9.33 1.72
N LYS A 17 8.57 9.78 0.53
CA LYS A 17 8.15 9.23 -0.76
C LYS A 17 8.42 7.73 -0.84
N ASN A 18 9.58 7.29 -0.39
CA ASN A 18 9.99 5.88 -0.45
C ASN A 18 9.48 5.05 0.74
N SER A 19 8.78 5.66 1.69
CA SER A 19 8.34 5.04 2.95
C SER A 19 6.82 5.04 3.07
N GLY A 20 6.15 4.33 2.15
CA GLY A 20 4.68 4.27 2.11
C GLY A 20 4.01 3.48 3.24
N SER A 21 4.79 2.76 4.06
CA SER A 21 4.32 1.93 5.18
C SER A 21 5.43 1.83 6.25
N PRO A 22 5.11 1.42 7.49
CA PRO A 22 6.12 1.23 8.54
C PRO A 22 7.22 0.23 8.14
N PHE A 23 6.88 -0.78 7.33
CA PHE A 23 7.87 -1.73 6.83
C PHE A 23 8.94 -1.08 5.95
N LEU A 24 8.50 -0.23 5.01
CA LEU A 24 9.42 0.47 4.12
C LEU A 24 10.16 1.60 4.84
N ALA A 25 9.52 2.28 5.80
CA ALA A 25 10.21 3.23 6.67
C ALA A 25 11.36 2.55 7.43
N CYS A 26 11.10 1.39 8.04
CA CYS A 26 12.11 0.58 8.72
C CYS A 26 13.23 0.13 7.78
N LYS A 27 12.88 -0.39 6.60
CA LYS A 27 13.85 -0.80 5.57
C LYS A 27 14.75 0.36 5.15
N ASN A 28 14.18 1.51 4.79
CA ASN A 28 14.91 2.66 4.26
C ASN A 28 15.85 3.26 5.33
N LEU A 29 15.41 3.34 6.59
CA LEU A 29 16.25 3.77 7.71
C LEU A 29 17.39 2.78 7.95
N LYS A 30 17.11 1.47 7.92
CA LYS A 30 18.15 0.43 8.01
C LYS A 30 19.19 0.57 6.90
N GLU A 31 18.76 0.72 5.63
CA GLU A 31 19.66 0.88 4.48
C GLU A 31 20.53 2.14 4.60
N LYS A 32 19.93 3.26 5.04
CA LYS A 32 20.66 4.49 5.32
C LYS A 32 21.75 4.28 6.38
N LEU A 33 21.45 3.60 7.48
CA LEU A 33 22.42 3.34 8.56
C LEU A 33 23.49 2.33 8.15
N LEU A 34 23.13 1.30 7.39
CA LEU A 34 24.08 0.33 6.83
C LEU A 34 25.11 1.02 5.92
N SER A 35 24.69 2.02 5.14
CA SER A 35 25.60 2.81 4.29
C SER A 35 26.69 3.56 5.09
N LEU A 36 26.48 3.77 6.39
CA LEU A 36 27.47 4.36 7.29
C LEU A 36 28.46 3.33 7.83
N GLY A 37 28.34 2.04 7.49
CA GLY A 37 29.17 0.96 8.00
C GLY A 37 28.85 0.61 9.46
N LEU A 38 27.57 0.60 9.83
CA LEU A 38 27.09 0.05 11.09
C LEU A 38 26.80 -1.44 10.94
N VAL A 39 26.95 -2.20 12.02
CA VAL A 39 26.76 -3.64 12.04
C VAL A 39 25.29 -3.99 12.25
N TYR A 40 24.72 -4.80 11.35
CA TYR A 40 23.38 -5.34 11.53
C TYR A 40 23.38 -6.50 12.51
N LEU A 41 22.52 -6.42 13.52
CA LEU A 41 22.30 -7.44 14.53
C LEU A 41 20.99 -8.18 14.24
N LYS A 42 21.01 -9.51 14.44
CA LYS A 42 19.79 -10.32 14.47
C LYS A 42 19.40 -10.60 15.92
N GLU A 43 18.12 -10.43 16.23
CA GLU A 43 17.58 -10.60 17.59
C GLU A 43 17.75 -12.04 18.12
N GLY A 44 17.72 -13.04 17.23
CA GLY A 44 17.88 -14.46 17.59
C GLY A 44 19.32 -14.97 17.70
N GLU A 45 20.33 -14.11 17.58
CA GLU A 45 21.76 -14.47 17.67
C GLU A 45 22.41 -13.86 18.92
N GLN A 46 23.51 -14.45 19.42
CA GLN A 46 24.28 -13.89 20.53
C GLN A 46 25.01 -12.60 20.10
N TRP A 47 24.91 -11.54 20.91
CA TRP A 47 25.52 -10.25 20.60
C TRP A 47 26.88 -10.08 21.27
N ASN A 48 27.94 -10.02 20.46
CA ASN A 48 29.31 -9.72 20.92
C ASN A 48 29.64 -8.25 20.64
N LEU A 49 29.10 -7.36 21.46
CA LEU A 49 29.20 -5.91 21.27
C LEU A 49 30.58 -5.36 21.64
N LYS A 50 31.05 -4.35 20.91
CA LYS A 50 32.34 -3.69 21.06
C LYS A 50 32.14 -2.19 21.24
N LYS A 51 33.05 -1.57 22.00
CA LYS A 51 33.12 -0.11 22.09
C LYS A 51 33.62 0.46 20.76
N ASN A 52 33.26 1.72 20.51
CA ASN A 52 33.53 2.45 19.28
C ASN A 52 32.95 1.79 18.02
N GLU A 53 31.81 1.13 18.17
CA GLU A 53 31.09 0.46 17.09
C GLU A 53 29.59 0.81 17.17
N GLY A 54 28.94 0.86 16.01
CA GLY A 54 27.52 1.17 15.90
C GLY A 54 26.76 -0.02 15.34
N TYR A 55 25.54 -0.19 15.84
CA TYR A 55 24.71 -1.35 15.60
C TYR A 55 23.31 -0.95 15.16
N ILE A 56 22.67 -1.82 14.39
CA ILE A 56 21.30 -1.66 13.90
C ILE A 56 20.57 -2.98 14.10
N LEU A 57 19.32 -2.93 14.56
CA LEU A 57 18.41 -4.06 14.49
C LEU A 57 17.04 -3.62 13.95
N SER A 58 16.38 -4.54 13.25
CA SER A 58 15.02 -4.35 12.75
C SER A 58 14.12 -5.45 13.29
N LYS A 59 13.38 -5.17 14.37
CA LYS A 59 12.44 -6.15 14.95
C LYS A 59 11.24 -6.30 14.02
N GLU A 60 11.05 -7.53 13.52
CA GLU A 60 9.96 -7.93 12.61
C GLU A 60 9.79 -6.99 11.39
N ASN A 61 10.89 -6.38 10.92
CA ASN A 61 10.90 -5.37 9.85
C ASN A 61 9.95 -4.18 10.06
N ARG A 62 9.43 -3.94 11.27
CA ARG A 62 8.46 -2.88 11.60
C ARG A 62 8.90 -1.94 12.70
N ASN A 63 9.96 -2.27 13.42
CA ASN A 63 10.61 -1.40 14.40
C ASN A 63 12.12 -1.34 14.09
N ILE A 64 12.66 -0.12 14.03
CA ILE A 64 14.09 0.14 13.78
C ILE A 64 14.71 0.70 15.05
N CYS A 65 15.82 0.10 15.46
CA CYS A 65 16.62 0.60 16.57
C CYS A 65 18.08 0.62 16.16
N SER A 66 18.78 1.71 16.47
CA SER A 66 20.20 1.83 16.22
C SER A 66 20.88 2.51 17.41
N PHE A 67 22.05 1.99 17.79
CA PHE A 67 22.80 2.49 18.92
C PHE A 67 24.30 2.46 18.63
N TYR A 68 25.04 3.39 19.21
CA TYR A 68 26.49 3.47 19.08
C TYR A 68 27.12 3.38 20.46
N ILE A 69 28.08 2.47 20.66
CA ILE A 69 28.78 2.33 21.93
C ILE A 69 30.01 3.24 21.90
N GLY A 70 30.03 4.26 22.76
CA GLY A 70 31.16 5.19 22.83
C GLY A 70 32.47 4.52 23.25
N LYS A 71 33.61 4.99 22.69
CA LYS A 71 34.95 4.46 22.98
C LYS A 71 35.25 4.36 24.49
N ASN A 72 34.84 5.39 25.24
CA ASN A 72 35.11 5.51 26.69
C ASN A 72 33.88 5.25 27.56
N PHE A 73 32.83 4.60 27.01
CA PHE A 73 31.63 4.27 27.78
C PHE A 73 32.00 3.46 29.03
N ASN A 74 31.54 3.90 30.19
CA ASN A 74 31.84 3.33 31.51
C ASN A 74 30.66 3.55 32.47
N ILE A 75 30.63 2.83 33.58
CA ILE A 75 29.51 2.83 34.54
C ILE A 75 29.51 4.10 35.40
N GLU A 76 30.67 4.64 35.73
CA GLU A 76 30.81 5.76 36.68
C GLU A 76 30.32 7.09 36.11
N THR A 77 30.59 7.34 34.82
CA THR A 77 30.37 8.64 34.16
C THR A 77 29.64 8.53 32.82
N GLY A 78 29.34 7.31 32.36
CA GLY A 78 28.62 7.09 31.11
C GLY A 78 27.17 7.55 31.16
N SER A 79 26.58 7.76 30.00
CA SER A 79 25.16 8.09 29.85
C SER A 79 24.56 7.31 28.69
N ILE A 80 23.28 6.98 28.81
CA ILE A 80 22.47 6.42 27.72
C ILE A 80 21.60 7.57 27.21
N LEU A 81 21.89 8.04 26.00
CA LEU A 81 21.17 9.13 25.35
C LEU A 81 20.26 8.52 24.28
N ILE A 82 18.96 8.72 24.40
CA ILE A 82 17.96 8.12 23.51
C ILE A 82 17.16 9.25 22.86
N SER A 83 17.05 9.20 21.54
CA SER A 83 16.14 10.03 20.75
C SER A 83 15.12 9.11 20.07
N ILE A 84 13.84 9.48 20.11
CA ILE A 84 12.74 8.60 19.74
C ILE A 84 11.83 9.30 18.74
N GLY A 85 11.42 8.56 17.72
CA GLY A 85 10.27 8.82 16.86
C GLY A 85 9.53 7.51 16.61
N HIS A 86 8.36 7.58 15.98
CA HIS A 86 7.65 6.39 15.50
C HIS A 86 7.53 6.43 13.97
N ILE A 87 7.46 5.25 13.36
CA ILE A 87 7.55 5.06 11.90
C ILE A 87 6.25 4.56 11.27
N ASP A 88 5.19 4.48 12.06
CA ASP A 88 3.83 4.25 11.61
C ASP A 88 3.03 5.57 11.58
N THR A 89 1.93 5.56 10.84
CA THR A 89 1.07 6.73 10.62
C THR A 89 -0.37 6.28 10.48
N CYS A 90 -1.34 7.17 10.69
CA CYS A 90 -2.75 6.85 10.42
C CYS A 90 -2.95 6.44 8.95
N VAL A 91 -3.60 5.30 8.69
CA VAL A 91 -3.72 4.73 7.35
C VAL A 91 -4.92 3.80 7.22
N LEU A 92 -5.46 3.66 6.01
CA LEU A 92 -6.37 2.56 5.65
C LEU A 92 -5.54 1.32 5.33
N LYS A 93 -5.67 0.26 6.11
CA LYS A 93 -5.02 -1.04 5.86
C LYS A 93 -5.98 -1.99 5.17
N ILE A 94 -5.50 -2.85 4.29
CA ILE A 94 -6.37 -3.88 3.69
C ILE A 94 -6.73 -4.92 4.76
N ALA A 95 -8.02 -5.21 4.92
CA ALA A 95 -8.47 -6.24 5.86
C ALA A 95 -8.12 -7.65 5.34
N PRO A 96 -7.93 -8.66 6.21
CA PRO A 96 -7.63 -10.03 5.77
C PRO A 96 -8.72 -10.62 4.86
N ASN A 97 -10.00 -10.36 5.19
CA ASN A 97 -11.13 -10.71 4.34
C ASN A 97 -11.60 -9.45 3.60
N ASN A 98 -11.03 -9.24 2.41
CA ASN A 98 -11.16 -8.00 1.66
C ASN A 98 -12.01 -8.07 0.39
N ASN A 99 -12.50 -9.26 0.01
CA ASN A 99 -13.32 -9.41 -1.18
C ASN A 99 -14.74 -8.84 -0.97
N ILE A 100 -15.01 -7.67 -1.54
CA ILE A 100 -16.34 -7.03 -1.54
C ILE A 100 -16.75 -6.77 -2.99
N ILE A 101 -17.98 -7.17 -3.33
CA ILE A 101 -18.58 -6.88 -4.64
C ILE A 101 -19.94 -6.23 -4.40
N GLN A 102 -20.09 -4.99 -4.85
CA GLN A 102 -21.34 -4.24 -4.76
C GLN A 102 -21.57 -3.43 -6.04
N SER A 103 -22.81 -3.39 -6.52
CA SER A 103 -23.19 -2.59 -7.69
C SER A 103 -22.30 -2.82 -8.93
N LYS A 104 -21.87 -4.08 -9.16
CA LYS A 104 -20.97 -4.50 -10.25
C LYS A 104 -19.53 -3.97 -10.16
N ILE A 105 -19.13 -3.43 -9.01
CA ILE A 105 -17.80 -2.93 -8.72
C ILE A 105 -17.11 -3.86 -7.73
N ASN A 106 -15.86 -4.22 -8.03
CA ASN A 106 -14.97 -4.88 -7.09
C ASN A 106 -14.39 -3.82 -6.15
N GLN A 107 -14.73 -3.94 -4.87
CA GLN A 107 -14.26 -3.10 -3.79
C GLN A 107 -13.23 -3.85 -2.95
N ILE A 108 -12.63 -3.13 -2.01
CA ILE A 108 -11.73 -3.69 -1.02
C ILE A 108 -12.18 -3.31 0.39
N ASN A 109 -12.23 -4.29 1.27
CA ASN A 109 -12.44 -4.02 2.69
C ASN A 109 -11.16 -3.44 3.31
N VAL A 110 -11.29 -2.39 4.11
CA VAL A 110 -10.16 -1.74 4.79
C VAL A 110 -10.44 -1.50 6.26
N GLU A 111 -9.38 -1.45 7.03
CA GLU A 111 -9.36 -1.15 8.46
C GLU A 111 -8.79 0.25 8.68
N CYS A 112 -9.41 1.01 9.58
CA CYS A 112 -8.90 2.31 10.03
C CYS A 112 -7.80 2.08 11.07
N TYR A 113 -6.53 2.23 10.69
CA TYR A 113 -5.41 2.17 11.63
C TYR A 113 -5.10 3.56 12.16
N GLY A 114 -5.21 3.74 13.48
CA GLY A 114 -5.05 5.03 14.16
C GLY A 114 -6.32 5.90 14.11
N SER A 115 -6.20 7.16 14.53
CA SER A 115 -7.29 8.14 14.57
C SER A 115 -7.19 9.14 13.42
N GLY A 116 -7.20 8.64 12.18
CA GLY A 116 -6.99 9.47 11.00
C GLY A 116 -8.14 10.43 10.69
N LEU A 117 -7.83 11.50 9.95
CA LEU A 117 -8.83 12.38 9.34
C LEU A 117 -9.39 11.72 8.08
N TRP A 118 -10.23 10.70 8.23
CA TRP A 118 -10.63 9.80 7.13
C TRP A 118 -11.33 10.47 5.96
N HIS A 119 -12.00 11.60 6.17
CA HIS A 119 -12.60 12.36 5.06
C HIS A 119 -11.56 12.87 4.05
N THR A 120 -10.29 13.04 4.45
CA THR A 120 -9.20 13.48 3.56
C THR A 120 -8.70 12.39 2.61
N TRP A 121 -9.04 11.12 2.89
CA TRP A 121 -8.70 9.96 2.07
C TRP A 121 -9.64 9.76 0.88
N PHE A 122 -10.81 10.42 0.90
CA PHE A 122 -11.73 10.41 -0.23
C PHE A 122 -11.15 11.17 -1.41
N ASP A 123 -11.50 10.73 -2.61
CA ASP A 123 -11.14 11.30 -3.90
C ASP A 123 -9.61 11.44 -4.12
N ARG A 124 -8.83 10.61 -3.44
CA ARG A 124 -7.38 10.50 -3.62
C ARG A 124 -7.03 9.38 -4.59
N SER A 125 -5.95 9.58 -5.33
CA SER A 125 -5.30 8.53 -6.11
C SER A 125 -4.47 7.66 -5.17
N LEU A 126 -4.88 6.41 -4.94
CA LEU A 126 -4.25 5.55 -3.93
C LEU A 126 -3.46 4.41 -4.58
N GLY A 127 -2.25 4.20 -4.09
CA GLY A 127 -1.39 3.05 -4.33
C GLY A 127 -1.33 2.15 -3.10
N LEU A 128 -0.32 1.29 -3.05
CA LEU A 128 -0.11 0.32 -1.98
C LEU A 128 1.33 0.31 -1.50
N SER A 129 1.53 0.08 -0.19
CA SER A 129 2.85 -0.15 0.39
C SER A 129 2.74 -1.10 1.58
N GLY A 130 3.68 -2.03 1.73
CA GLY A 130 3.64 -2.97 2.85
C GLY A 130 4.40 -4.26 2.61
N GLN A 131 3.98 -5.30 3.32
CA GLN A 131 4.61 -6.62 3.32
C GLN A 131 3.65 -7.64 2.70
N VAL A 132 4.19 -8.55 1.90
CA VAL A 132 3.48 -9.73 1.39
C VAL A 132 4.27 -10.98 1.74
N ILE A 133 3.57 -12.00 2.24
CA ILE A 133 4.09 -13.34 2.47
C ILE A 133 3.54 -14.25 1.38
N TYR A 134 4.43 -14.90 0.64
CA TYR A 134 4.04 -15.82 -0.44
C TYR A 134 4.90 -17.07 -0.43
N ASN A 135 4.36 -18.17 -0.94
CA ASN A 135 5.09 -19.41 -1.13
C ASN A 135 5.95 -19.32 -2.39
N LYS A 136 7.24 -19.58 -2.26
CA LYS A 136 8.14 -19.79 -3.40
C LYS A 136 8.92 -21.06 -3.18
N GLU A 137 8.70 -22.06 -4.03
CA GLU A 137 9.43 -23.34 -3.99
C GLU A 137 9.37 -24.00 -2.59
N ASN A 138 8.18 -24.07 -2.00
CA ASN A 138 7.92 -24.61 -0.64
C ASN A 138 8.60 -23.84 0.49
N LYS A 139 8.91 -22.57 0.30
CA LYS A 139 9.42 -21.66 1.34
C LYS A 139 8.51 -20.45 1.47
N LEU A 140 8.26 -20.03 2.70
CA LEU A 140 7.63 -18.75 2.99
C LEU A 140 8.63 -17.64 2.71
N VAL A 141 8.31 -16.79 1.75
CA VAL A 141 9.11 -15.63 1.38
C VAL A 141 8.37 -14.36 1.75
N GLU A 142 9.03 -13.54 2.55
CA GLU A 142 8.62 -12.17 2.83
C GLU A 142 9.12 -11.24 1.72
N LYS A 143 8.24 -10.39 1.20
CA LYS A 143 8.61 -9.32 0.29
C LYS A 143 7.96 -8.00 0.68
N LEU A 144 8.77 -6.96 0.78
CA LEU A 144 8.29 -5.58 0.89
C LEU A 144 8.01 -5.01 -0.50
N ILE A 145 6.83 -4.45 -0.69
CA ILE A 145 6.37 -3.85 -1.94
C ILE A 145 5.93 -2.40 -1.74
N GLN A 146 6.07 -1.59 -2.78
CA GLN A 146 5.44 -0.28 -2.89
C GLN A 146 5.09 0.01 -4.34
N ILE A 147 3.81 0.24 -4.59
CA ILE A 147 3.26 0.44 -5.93
C ILE A 147 2.79 1.90 -6.03
N ASN A 148 3.64 2.75 -6.61
CA ASN A 148 3.42 4.18 -6.78
C ASN A 148 2.52 4.51 -7.99
N LYS A 149 1.46 3.73 -8.19
CA LYS A 149 0.51 3.90 -9.30
C LYS A 149 -0.90 4.10 -8.74
N PRO A 150 -1.74 4.96 -9.37
CA PRO A 150 -3.11 5.19 -8.94
C PRO A 150 -3.96 3.96 -9.27
N LEU A 151 -4.09 3.04 -8.32
CA LEU A 151 -4.74 1.73 -8.53
C LEU A 151 -6.06 1.62 -7.77
N ILE A 152 -6.19 2.36 -6.68
CA ILE A 152 -7.31 2.33 -5.75
C ILE A 152 -7.87 3.75 -5.66
N PHE A 153 -9.19 3.85 -5.54
CA PHE A 153 -9.87 5.13 -5.38
C PHE A 153 -10.97 4.99 -4.33
N LEU A 154 -11.10 5.98 -3.45
CA LEU A 154 -12.18 6.03 -2.46
C LEU A 154 -13.15 7.16 -2.85
N PRO A 155 -14.24 6.87 -3.57
CA PRO A 155 -15.10 7.91 -4.12
C PRO A 155 -15.99 8.58 -3.06
N SER A 156 -16.09 9.90 -3.08
CA SER A 156 -17.13 10.63 -2.34
C SER A 156 -18.52 10.40 -2.94
N LEU A 157 -19.55 10.50 -2.10
CA LEU A 157 -20.92 10.60 -2.57
C LEU A 157 -21.16 11.98 -3.20
N ALA A 158 -21.72 12.00 -4.41
CA ALA A 158 -22.07 13.24 -5.10
C ALA A 158 -22.95 14.16 -4.23
N ILE A 159 -22.61 15.45 -4.16
CA ILE A 159 -23.32 16.43 -3.31
C ILE A 159 -24.82 16.52 -3.62
N HIS A 160 -25.21 16.36 -4.89
CA HIS A 160 -26.61 16.38 -5.34
C HIS A 160 -27.50 15.29 -4.70
N LEU A 161 -26.88 14.21 -4.22
CA LEU A 161 -27.57 13.10 -3.55
C LEU A 161 -27.59 13.27 -2.02
N GLN A 162 -27.18 14.44 -1.52
CA GLN A 162 -27.15 14.76 -0.10
C GLN A 162 -28.14 15.89 0.20
N ASN A 163 -28.99 15.69 1.21
CA ASN A 163 -30.12 16.56 1.51
C ASN A 163 -29.74 17.81 2.31
N LYS A 164 -28.82 18.69 1.85
CA LYS A 164 -28.46 19.92 2.61
C LYS A 164 -27.99 21.09 1.76
N THR A 165 -28.26 22.31 2.24
CA THR A 165 -27.66 23.56 1.76
C THR A 165 -26.17 23.64 2.18
N ARG A 166 -25.37 24.50 1.55
CA ARG A 166 -23.92 24.67 1.85
C ARG A 166 -23.62 24.87 3.34
N TYR A 167 -24.52 25.52 4.08
CA TYR A 167 -24.29 25.92 5.47
C TYR A 167 -24.66 24.82 6.49
N ASP A 168 -25.46 23.83 6.11
CA ASP A 168 -25.86 22.72 6.98
C ASP A 168 -25.09 21.42 6.71
N PHE A 169 -24.21 21.42 5.70
CA PHE A 169 -23.44 20.25 5.30
C PHE A 169 -22.52 19.78 6.43
N ASN A 170 -22.93 18.70 7.10
CA ASN A 170 -22.13 18.00 8.07
C ASN A 170 -21.84 16.61 7.51
N LEU A 171 -20.58 16.37 7.13
CA LEU A 171 -20.11 15.10 6.60
C LEU A 171 -20.06 14.07 7.73
N LYS A 172 -21.10 13.26 7.85
CA LYS A 172 -21.13 12.11 8.75
C LYS A 172 -20.62 10.88 8.03
N LEU A 173 -19.40 10.47 8.36
CA LEU A 173 -18.79 9.26 7.83
C LEU A 173 -19.11 8.06 8.73
N ASN A 174 -19.67 7.02 8.16
CA ASN A 174 -19.64 5.69 8.75
C ASN A 174 -18.38 4.98 8.28
N TYR A 175 -17.47 4.66 9.20
CA TYR A 175 -16.16 4.10 8.85
C TYR A 175 -16.27 2.72 8.22
N GLU A 176 -17.27 1.93 8.61
CA GLU A 176 -17.47 0.59 8.07
C GLU A 176 -18.07 0.65 6.66
N THR A 177 -19.15 1.40 6.46
CA THR A 177 -19.90 1.34 5.20
C THR A 177 -19.41 2.31 4.14
N HIS A 178 -18.80 3.44 4.51
CA HIS A 178 -18.39 4.46 3.54
C HIS A 178 -16.92 4.34 3.13
N LEU A 179 -16.05 3.74 3.95
CA LEU A 179 -14.63 3.54 3.61
C LEU A 179 -14.44 2.21 2.89
N LYS A 180 -15.01 2.07 1.70
CA LYS A 180 -14.87 0.88 0.84
C LYS A 180 -14.30 1.28 -0.53
N PRO A 181 -12.96 1.39 -0.66
CA PRO A 181 -12.32 1.80 -1.90
C PRO A 181 -12.64 0.85 -3.05
N ILE A 182 -12.69 1.40 -4.26
CA ILE A 182 -12.93 0.65 -5.51
C ILE A 182 -11.60 0.25 -6.15
N LEU A 183 -11.56 -0.96 -6.72
CA LEU A 183 -10.39 -1.52 -7.42
C LEU A 183 -10.62 -1.65 -8.92
N SER A 184 -11.76 -2.23 -9.31
CA SER A 184 -12.08 -2.53 -10.70
C SER A 184 -13.58 -2.76 -10.88
N THR A 185 -14.02 -2.94 -12.13
CA THR A 185 -15.37 -3.44 -12.41
C THR A 185 -15.33 -4.96 -12.60
N ILE A 186 -16.42 -5.65 -12.28
CA ILE A 186 -16.55 -7.09 -12.56
C ILE A 186 -16.33 -7.38 -14.06
N LEU A 187 -16.82 -6.49 -14.93
CA LEU A 187 -16.68 -6.61 -16.37
C LEU A 187 -15.20 -6.69 -16.78
N TYR A 188 -14.37 -5.76 -16.32
CA TYR A 188 -12.95 -5.74 -16.67
C TYR A 188 -12.19 -6.93 -16.08
N ASP A 189 -12.49 -7.31 -14.84
CA ASP A 189 -11.89 -8.49 -14.20
C ASP A 189 -12.18 -9.76 -15.01
N GLN A 190 -13.43 -9.96 -15.44
CA GLN A 190 -13.83 -11.07 -16.30
C GLN A 190 -13.16 -11.03 -17.68
N LEU A 191 -13.03 -9.85 -18.29
CA LEU A 191 -12.35 -9.71 -19.59
C LEU A 191 -10.87 -10.07 -19.50
N ILE A 192 -10.17 -9.63 -18.46
CA ILE A 192 -8.75 -9.94 -18.24
C ILE A 192 -8.56 -11.44 -17.95
N LYS A 193 -9.41 -12.05 -17.12
CA LYS A 193 -9.36 -13.49 -16.84
C LYS A 193 -9.78 -14.35 -18.04
N GLY A 194 -10.77 -13.89 -18.81
CA GLY A 194 -11.21 -14.55 -20.04
C GLY A 194 -10.11 -14.60 -21.09
N LYS A 195 -9.29 -13.54 -21.20
CA LYS A 195 -8.08 -13.54 -22.02
C LYS A 195 -7.05 -14.59 -21.57
N LYS A 196 -6.88 -14.83 -20.26
CA LYS A 196 -6.02 -15.92 -19.76
C LYS A 196 -6.52 -17.31 -20.18
N LYS A 197 -7.84 -17.53 -20.24
CA LYS A 197 -8.42 -18.82 -20.67
C LYS A 197 -8.29 -19.08 -22.19
N ASN A 198 -8.19 -18.05 -23.03
CA ASN A 198 -8.02 -18.21 -24.48
C ASN A 198 -6.61 -18.60 -24.94
N CYS A 199 -5.66 -18.85 -24.03
CA CYS A 199 -4.43 -19.60 -24.32
C CYS A 199 -4.63 -21.13 -24.29
N LEU A 200 -5.83 -21.62 -23.98
CA LEU A 200 -6.24 -23.01 -24.16
C LEU A 200 -7.56 -23.02 -24.94
N LYS A 201 -7.56 -23.65 -26.11
CA LYS A 201 -8.68 -23.72 -27.07
C LYS A 201 -10.04 -23.87 -26.37
N CYS A 202 -10.92 -22.90 -26.56
CA CYS A 202 -12.33 -23.04 -26.21
C CYS A 202 -12.99 -24.03 -27.19
N PRO A 203 -13.56 -25.17 -26.74
CA PRO A 203 -14.23 -26.12 -27.63
C PRO A 203 -15.62 -25.63 -28.08
N TYR A 204 -16.09 -24.49 -27.57
CA TYR A 204 -17.45 -23.99 -27.79
C TYR A 204 -17.56 -22.82 -28.78
N MET A 205 -16.55 -22.62 -29.62
CA MET A 205 -16.66 -21.68 -30.76
C MET A 205 -17.15 -22.34 -32.07
N ASN A 206 -17.54 -23.63 -32.06
CA ASN A 206 -18.04 -24.35 -33.24
C ASN A 206 -19.56 -24.57 -33.29
N LYS A 207 -20.36 -23.81 -32.53
CA LYS A 207 -21.84 -23.88 -32.62
C LYS A 207 -22.54 -22.51 -32.76
N ILE A 208 -21.93 -21.61 -33.53
CA ILE A 208 -22.69 -20.58 -34.25
C ILE A 208 -22.27 -20.67 -35.70
N SER A 209 -22.67 -21.75 -36.35
CA SER A 209 -22.87 -21.74 -37.80
C SER A 209 -24.32 -22.11 -38.03
N ASN A 210 -24.97 -21.29 -38.86
CA ASN A 210 -26.26 -21.51 -39.49
C ASN A 210 -27.48 -21.37 -38.57
N HIS A 211 -27.98 -20.13 -38.42
CA HIS A 211 -29.35 -19.76 -38.81
C HIS A 211 -29.62 -18.30 -38.44
N CYS A 212 -29.16 -17.37 -39.30
CA CYS A 212 -29.78 -16.07 -39.46
C CYS A 212 -29.93 -15.80 -40.96
N THR A 213 -30.91 -16.43 -41.58
CA THR A 213 -31.46 -15.95 -42.84
C THR A 213 -32.31 -14.72 -42.51
N TYR A 214 -31.77 -13.54 -42.82
CA TYR A 214 -32.56 -12.33 -42.96
C TYR A 214 -33.55 -12.56 -44.11
N SER A 215 -34.83 -12.77 -43.80
CA SER A 215 -35.90 -12.57 -44.77
C SER A 215 -36.54 -11.22 -44.43
N ALA A 216 -36.35 -10.27 -45.34
CA ALA A 216 -37.06 -9.01 -45.33
C ALA A 216 -38.50 -9.30 -45.80
N ASP A 217 -39.47 -9.24 -44.90
CA ASP A 217 -40.87 -9.11 -45.28
C ASP A 217 -41.49 -7.92 -44.57
N ASN A 218 -41.67 -6.87 -45.36
CA ASN A 218 -42.59 -5.79 -45.11
C ASN A 218 -44.00 -6.36 -44.98
N ASN A 219 -44.66 -6.16 -43.83
CA ASN A 219 -46.09 -5.91 -43.86
C ASN A 219 -46.59 -5.13 -42.64
N LYS A 220 -47.33 -4.07 -42.99
CA LYS A 220 -48.11 -3.16 -42.14
C LYS A 220 -49.08 -3.94 -41.27
N HIS A 221 -49.28 -3.55 -40.00
CA HIS A 221 -50.63 -3.42 -39.43
C HIS A 221 -50.67 -2.64 -38.10
N LYS A 222 -51.32 -1.47 -38.17
CA LYS A 222 -52.17 -0.75 -37.19
C LYS A 222 -52.02 -1.08 -35.70
N ILE A 223 -51.55 -0.07 -34.96
CA ILE A 223 -51.77 0.08 -33.51
C ILE A 223 -53.19 0.63 -33.29
N LYS A 224 -54.02 -0.08 -32.53
CA LYS A 224 -55.22 0.45 -31.88
C LYS A 224 -55.06 0.32 -30.37
N SER A 225 -55.41 1.40 -29.69
CA SER A 225 -55.57 1.54 -28.24
C SER A 225 -56.71 0.66 -27.71
N ASN A 226 -56.54 0.10 -26.51
CA ASN A 226 -57.45 0.25 -25.37
C ASN A 226 -56.95 -0.57 -24.16
N ASP A 227 -56.76 0.14 -23.06
CA ASP A 227 -57.17 -0.10 -21.67
C ASP A 227 -57.08 -1.47 -20.97
N GLN A 228 -56.54 -1.34 -19.74
CA GLN A 228 -56.83 -2.03 -18.48
C GLN A 228 -56.09 -3.32 -18.11
N GLU A 229 -55.27 -3.14 -17.06
CA GLU A 229 -54.97 -4.00 -15.92
C GLU A 229 -54.99 -5.53 -16.11
N THR A 230 -53.83 -6.15 -15.95
CA THR A 230 -53.57 -7.14 -14.86
C THR A 230 -52.18 -7.77 -14.99
N ASN A 231 -51.58 -8.06 -13.83
CA ASN A 231 -50.58 -9.10 -13.55
C ASN A 231 -49.10 -8.87 -13.95
N THR A 232 -48.38 -8.28 -12.98
CA THR A 232 -47.22 -8.88 -12.29
C THR A 232 -46.98 -10.38 -12.62
N ALA A 233 -46.24 -10.69 -13.69
CA ALA A 233 -45.74 -12.06 -13.92
C ALA A 233 -44.62 -12.20 -14.99
N MET A 234 -44.02 -11.13 -15.52
CA MET A 234 -43.11 -11.25 -16.68
C MET A 234 -41.68 -10.73 -16.48
N SER A 235 -41.34 -10.18 -15.30
CA SER A 235 -39.94 -9.83 -14.96
C SER A 235 -39.18 -10.94 -14.21
N HIS A 236 -39.86 -12.01 -13.77
CA HIS A 236 -39.22 -13.11 -13.04
C HIS A 236 -38.56 -14.17 -13.93
N ASN A 237 -38.95 -14.28 -15.20
CA ASN A 237 -38.48 -15.37 -16.07
C ASN A 237 -37.16 -15.08 -16.82
N LEU A 238 -36.71 -13.83 -16.88
CA LEU A 238 -35.38 -13.50 -17.43
C LEU A 238 -34.26 -13.63 -16.37
N THR A 239 -34.60 -13.42 -15.10
CA THR A 239 -33.65 -13.55 -13.98
C THR A 239 -33.45 -15.02 -13.54
N GLN A 240 -34.46 -15.88 -13.74
CA GLN A 240 -34.38 -17.30 -13.39
C GLN A 240 -33.61 -18.17 -14.40
N ASN A 241 -33.39 -17.69 -15.62
CA ASN A 241 -32.67 -18.47 -16.64
C ASN A 241 -31.16 -18.18 -16.68
N LEU A 242 -30.67 -17.11 -16.03
CA LEU A 242 -29.22 -16.92 -15.79
C LEU A 242 -28.73 -17.59 -14.50
N SER A 243 -29.62 -17.99 -13.59
CA SER A 243 -29.25 -18.65 -12.32
C SER A 243 -29.09 -20.17 -12.42
N LYS A 244 -29.32 -20.77 -13.60
CA LYS A 244 -29.30 -22.23 -13.81
C LYS A 244 -28.04 -22.78 -14.51
N HIS A 245 -27.01 -21.97 -14.74
CA HIS A 245 -25.68 -22.55 -14.95
C HIS A 245 -25.10 -22.94 -13.59
N THR A 246 -25.43 -24.17 -13.21
CA THR A 246 -24.78 -24.97 -12.18
C THR A 246 -23.27 -24.77 -12.28
N PHE A 247 -22.73 -24.05 -11.30
CA PHE A 247 -21.32 -24.14 -10.94
C PHE A 247 -21.01 -25.63 -10.74
N ASN A 248 -20.12 -26.16 -11.58
CA ASN A 248 -19.58 -27.51 -11.42
C ASN A 248 -19.09 -27.65 -9.98
N LYS A 249 -19.71 -28.57 -9.23
CA LYS A 249 -19.52 -28.77 -7.79
C LYS A 249 -18.38 -29.75 -7.48
N ASP A 250 -17.45 -29.90 -8.42
CA ASP A 250 -16.29 -30.79 -8.35
C ASP A 250 -15.00 -30.00 -8.55
N CYS A 251 -14.66 -29.23 -7.53
CA CYS A 251 -13.29 -28.90 -7.14
C CYS A 251 -13.38 -28.31 -5.75
N HIS A 252 -12.42 -28.61 -4.88
CA HIS A 252 -12.16 -27.78 -3.71
C HIS A 252 -11.77 -26.38 -4.21
N LEU A 253 -12.76 -25.55 -4.57
CA LEU A 253 -12.59 -24.11 -4.71
C LEU A 253 -12.52 -23.58 -3.30
N GLU A 254 -11.31 -23.56 -2.74
CA GLU A 254 -11.03 -22.80 -1.53
C GLU A 254 -11.64 -21.41 -1.69
N TYR A 255 -12.53 -21.06 -0.77
CA TYR A 255 -13.11 -19.73 -0.71
C TYR A 255 -11.98 -18.73 -0.45
N ASN A 256 -11.45 -18.14 -1.51
CA ASN A 256 -10.41 -17.13 -1.36
C ASN A 256 -11.07 -15.85 -0.86
N SER A 257 -10.81 -15.51 0.40
CA SER A 257 -11.35 -14.31 1.05
C SER A 257 -10.76 -13.01 0.51
N ASN A 258 -9.70 -13.11 -0.31
CA ASN A 258 -9.05 -11.98 -0.94
C ASN A 258 -9.70 -11.59 -2.27
N SER A 259 -9.71 -10.29 -2.53
CA SER A 259 -10.18 -9.71 -3.78
C SER A 259 -9.32 -10.21 -4.94
N SER A 260 -9.94 -10.79 -5.97
CA SER A 260 -9.18 -11.33 -7.09
C SER A 260 -8.40 -10.29 -7.91
N PRO A 261 -8.91 -9.07 -8.16
CA PRO A 261 -8.11 -7.98 -8.72
C PRO A 261 -6.87 -7.62 -7.88
N LEU A 262 -6.95 -7.72 -6.55
CA LEU A 262 -5.80 -7.50 -5.66
C LEU A 262 -4.75 -8.61 -5.83
N LEU A 263 -5.17 -9.88 -5.81
CA LEU A 263 -4.24 -11.00 -6.03
C LEU A 263 -3.59 -10.93 -7.41
N TYR A 264 -4.35 -10.55 -8.45
CA TYR A 264 -3.80 -10.32 -9.78
C TYR A 264 -2.72 -9.23 -9.77
N LEU A 265 -2.94 -8.12 -9.06
CA LEU A 265 -1.94 -7.06 -8.92
C LEU A 265 -0.68 -7.55 -8.19
N LEU A 266 -0.85 -8.18 -7.02
CA LEU A 266 0.26 -8.64 -6.19
C LEU A 266 1.10 -9.72 -6.89
N SER A 267 0.46 -10.67 -7.57
CA SER A 267 1.15 -11.72 -8.33
C SER A 267 1.99 -11.15 -9.47
N LYS A 268 1.54 -10.06 -10.11
CA LYS A 268 2.34 -9.35 -11.12
C LYS A 268 3.52 -8.62 -10.53
N GLU A 269 3.36 -7.99 -9.37
CA GLU A 269 4.46 -7.31 -8.67
C GLU A 269 5.52 -8.30 -8.16
N LEU A 270 5.08 -9.48 -7.69
CA LEU A 270 5.96 -10.51 -7.11
C LEU A 270 6.50 -11.52 -8.14
N ASN A 271 5.95 -11.51 -9.36
CA ASN A 271 6.22 -12.51 -10.40
C ASN A 271 6.00 -13.95 -9.91
N CYS A 272 4.84 -14.20 -9.27
CA CYS A 272 4.39 -15.51 -8.79
C CYS A 272 2.96 -15.80 -9.27
N ASP A 273 2.40 -16.97 -8.94
CA ASP A 273 0.97 -17.25 -9.18
C ASP A 273 0.09 -16.62 -8.10
N GLU A 274 -1.16 -16.28 -8.45
CA GLU A 274 -2.15 -15.73 -7.51
C GLU A 274 -2.38 -16.64 -6.29
N LYS A 275 -2.27 -17.96 -6.46
CA LYS A 275 -2.42 -18.98 -5.41
C LYS A 275 -1.23 -19.05 -4.44
N ASP A 276 -0.08 -18.50 -4.83
CA ASP A 276 1.13 -18.55 -4.02
C ASP A 276 1.12 -17.46 -2.94
N ILE A 277 0.28 -16.43 -3.09
CA ILE A 277 0.10 -15.38 -2.10
C ILE A 277 -0.65 -15.96 -0.90
N ILE A 278 -0.05 -15.89 0.27
CA ILE A 278 -0.61 -16.47 1.50
C ILE A 278 -1.33 -15.39 2.30
N ASP A 279 -0.61 -14.32 2.64
CA ASP A 279 -1.14 -13.21 3.44
C ASP A 279 -0.31 -11.94 3.21
N PHE A 280 -0.81 -10.80 3.67
CA PHE A 280 -0.17 -9.51 3.49
C PHE A 280 -0.61 -8.47 4.53
N GLU A 281 0.30 -7.57 4.90
CA GLU A 281 0.01 -6.38 5.70
C GLU A 281 0.25 -5.15 4.81
N LEU A 282 -0.82 -4.66 4.15
CA LEU A 282 -0.74 -3.59 3.16
C LEU A 282 -1.47 -2.33 3.61
N CYS A 283 -0.80 -1.21 3.44
CA CYS A 283 -1.31 0.14 3.66
C CYS A 283 -1.69 0.76 2.32
N LEU A 284 -2.87 1.38 2.24
CA LEU A 284 -3.19 2.29 1.15
C LEU A 284 -2.34 3.56 1.31
N MET A 285 -1.91 4.13 0.19
CA MET A 285 -0.98 5.25 0.18
C MET A 285 -1.37 6.27 -0.88
N ASP A 286 -1.46 7.56 -0.55
CA ASP A 286 -1.54 8.61 -1.58
C ASP A 286 -0.32 8.53 -2.51
N VAL A 287 -0.56 8.46 -3.81
CA VAL A 287 0.49 8.39 -4.84
C VAL A 287 1.07 9.77 -5.16
N HIS A 288 0.42 10.84 -4.73
CA HIS A 288 0.97 12.18 -4.88
C HIS A 288 2.26 12.30 -4.06
N GLU A 289 3.34 12.66 -4.73
CA GLU A 289 4.65 12.77 -4.10
C GLU A 289 4.69 13.97 -3.14
N PRO A 290 5.44 13.90 -2.03
CA PRO A 290 5.72 15.07 -1.22
C PRO A 290 6.42 16.15 -2.05
N CYS A 291 6.03 17.41 -1.86
CA CYS A 291 6.58 18.53 -2.60
C CYS A 291 6.78 19.76 -1.70
N ILE A 292 7.49 20.73 -2.26
CA ILE A 292 7.61 22.06 -1.69
C ILE A 292 6.46 22.92 -2.20
N SER A 293 5.90 23.76 -1.34
CA SER A 293 4.82 24.67 -1.69
C SER A 293 4.91 26.03 -0.98
N GLY A 294 3.93 26.89 -1.24
CA GLY A 294 3.95 28.31 -0.84
C GLY A 294 4.61 29.21 -1.89
N ILE A 295 4.26 30.50 -1.87
CA ILE A 295 4.76 31.51 -2.85
C ILE A 295 6.28 31.60 -2.81
N TYR A 296 6.88 31.44 -1.62
CA TYR A 296 8.32 31.49 -1.41
C TYR A 296 8.95 30.11 -1.22
N GLU A 297 8.22 29.04 -1.59
CA GLU A 297 8.73 27.68 -1.45
C GLU A 297 9.14 27.33 0.00
N GLU A 298 8.41 27.88 0.97
CA GLU A 298 8.74 27.81 2.40
C GLU A 298 8.08 26.63 3.13
N PHE A 299 7.08 25.99 2.50
CA PHE A 299 6.39 24.83 3.06
C PHE A 299 6.84 23.55 2.39
N VAL A 300 6.74 22.46 3.14
CA VAL A 300 6.71 21.10 2.62
C VAL A 300 5.32 20.54 2.84
N GLU A 301 4.80 19.80 1.87
CA GLU A 301 3.53 19.09 1.99
C GLU A 301 3.66 17.68 1.44
N GLY A 302 2.90 16.76 2.03
CA GLY A 302 2.97 15.34 1.70
C GLY A 302 2.29 14.50 2.77
N ALA A 303 2.12 13.22 2.47
CA ALA A 303 1.55 12.29 3.43
C ALA A 303 2.55 11.90 4.52
N ARG A 304 2.05 11.40 5.66
CA ARG A 304 2.82 10.69 6.70
C ARG A 304 3.86 11.51 7.46
N PHE A 305 3.77 12.84 7.44
CA PHE A 305 4.71 13.69 8.20
C PHE A 305 4.72 13.37 9.69
N ASP A 306 3.53 13.16 10.27
CA ASP A 306 3.36 12.55 11.58
C ASP A 306 3.50 11.02 11.46
N ASN A 307 4.60 10.39 11.90
CA ASN A 307 5.84 11.00 12.41
C ASN A 307 7.07 10.63 11.58
N LEU A 308 6.92 10.35 10.29
CA LEU A 308 8.08 10.04 9.44
C LEU A 308 9.02 11.23 9.30
N LEU A 309 8.52 12.46 9.30
CA LEU A 309 9.36 13.65 9.24
C LEU A 309 10.19 13.81 10.52
N GLY A 310 9.58 13.63 11.71
CA GLY A 310 10.30 13.68 12.98
C GLY A 310 11.29 12.51 13.12
N SER A 311 10.88 11.30 12.77
CA SER A 311 11.75 10.13 12.74
C SER A 311 12.93 10.32 11.79
N PHE A 312 12.73 10.92 10.61
CA PHE A 312 13.82 11.29 9.71
C PHE A 312 14.84 12.19 10.41
N CYS A 313 14.38 13.25 11.10
CA CYS A 313 15.25 14.16 11.85
C CYS A 313 16.04 13.44 12.95
N VAL A 314 15.40 12.51 13.69
CA VAL A 314 16.07 11.67 14.71
C VAL A 314 17.24 10.90 14.10
N PHE A 315 17.00 10.18 13.00
CA PHE A 315 18.03 9.36 12.36
C PHE A 315 19.07 10.18 11.59
N GLU A 316 18.71 11.36 11.08
CA GLU A 316 19.65 12.28 10.43
C GLU A 316 20.62 12.90 11.44
N ALA A 317 20.11 13.36 12.60
CA ALA A 317 20.96 13.84 13.69
C ALA A 317 21.89 12.73 14.20
N TYR A 318 21.37 11.51 14.36
CA TYR A 318 22.16 10.34 14.75
C TYR A 318 23.24 9.98 13.70
N THR A 319 22.90 10.06 12.41
CA THR A 319 23.85 9.87 11.31
C THR A 319 24.99 10.89 11.35
N GLN A 320 24.68 12.16 11.62
CA GLN A 320 25.68 13.21 11.74
C GLN A 320 26.59 13.01 12.96
N LEU A 321 26.02 12.58 14.10
CA LEU A 321 26.79 12.21 15.28
C LEU A 321 27.81 11.11 14.96
N ILE A 322 27.39 10.04 14.27
CA ILE A 322 28.30 8.94 13.88
C ILE A 322 29.40 9.45 12.94
N LYS A 323 29.05 10.23 11.91
CA LYS A 323 30.03 10.79 10.98
C LYS A 323 31.09 11.62 11.71
N ASN A 324 30.66 12.44 12.67
CA ASN A 324 31.56 13.26 13.49
C ASN A 324 32.49 12.41 14.36
N ILE A 325 31.99 11.31 14.96
CA ILE A 325 32.82 10.38 15.74
C ILE A 325 33.89 9.70 14.87
N LYS A 326 33.51 9.25 13.66
CA LYS A 326 34.43 8.61 12.71
C LYS A 326 35.50 9.58 12.20
N GLN A 327 35.13 10.81 11.85
CA GLN A 327 36.08 11.84 11.41
C GLN A 327 37.12 12.19 12.49
N LYS A 328 36.69 12.37 13.75
CA LYS A 328 37.62 12.61 14.86
C LYS A 328 38.59 11.46 15.09
N SER A 329 38.13 10.22 14.91
CA SER A 329 38.97 9.03 15.03
C SER A 329 40.07 9.00 13.95
N ASN A 330 39.74 9.37 12.71
CA ASN A 330 40.71 9.42 11.61
C ASN A 330 41.75 10.53 11.79
N ASN A 331 41.34 11.72 12.22
CA ASN A 331 42.27 12.84 12.43
C ASN A 331 43.28 12.56 13.55
N ASN A 332 42.87 11.89 14.62
CA ASN A 332 43.77 11.50 15.70
C ASN A 332 44.81 10.45 15.25
N ASN A 333 44.43 9.53 14.36
CA ASN A 333 45.38 8.55 13.82
C ASN A 333 46.41 9.20 12.90
N ASN A 334 46.02 10.18 12.06
CA ASN A 334 46.95 10.88 11.17
C ASN A 334 47.96 11.77 11.93
N ASN A 335 47.52 12.45 12.99
CA ASN A 335 48.42 13.28 13.79
C ASN A 335 49.44 12.45 14.60
N ASN A 336 49.07 11.23 15.02
CA ASN A 336 50.01 10.34 15.71
C ASN A 336 51.06 9.73 14.77
N ASN A 337 50.73 9.50 13.49
CA ASN A 337 51.71 9.01 12.53
C ASN A 337 52.75 10.08 12.15
N ASN A 338 52.35 11.36 12.06
CA ASN A 338 53.29 12.44 11.73
C ASN A 338 54.26 12.81 12.87
N ASN A 339 54.00 12.37 14.09
CA ASN A 339 54.88 12.63 15.25
C ASN A 339 55.89 11.51 15.53
N ASN A 340 55.85 10.41 14.77
CA ASN A 340 56.80 9.30 14.90
C ASN A 340 57.92 9.32 13.84
N ASP A 341 57.95 10.32 12.96
CA ASP A 341 58.93 10.48 11.88
C ASP A 341 59.94 11.63 12.12
N ASN A 342 60.11 12.10 13.38
CA ASN A 342 61.12 13.12 13.74
C ASN A 342 62.11 12.61 14.80
#